data_AF-A0A6A6M0F0-F1
#
_entry.id   AF-A0A6A6M0F0-F1
#
_cell.length_a   1.000
_cell.length_b   1.000
_cell.length_c   1.000
_cell.angle_alpha   90.00
_cell.angle_beta   90.00
_cell.angle_gamma   90.00
#
_symmetry.space_group_name_H-M   'P 1'
#
loop_
_entity.id
_entity.type
_entity.pdbx_description
1 polymer ?
#
loop_
_entity_poly.entity_id
_entity_poly.type
_entity_poly.pdbx_seq_one_letter_code
_entity_poly.pdbx_strand_id
1 'polypeptide(L)'
;MIVKAASTARMHKKNCRQFAQHLKLIGNLLEQLKISELKRYPETREPLEQLEDSLRRSYILVNSCQDRSYLYLLAMGWNIVYQFRKAQNEIDRYLRLVPLISLVDNARVRERLEDIQKDQHEYTFDEEDRKVQDVILKPEPLKDQTMVLKKTLSCSYPNLGFNEALQKENQKLQLELQRSQANLDVNQCEVIQRLIDVTEAAAAANSLPQKSSPIKASKKLEPNNSDVRENHSFDENYPKKSDSRKTSRNASSFSSGDDLLSHRNSYQHEEWHSDLLGCCSEPSLCLKTFFYPCGTFSKIATVATNRHMSSAEACNELMAYSLILSCCCYTCCIRRKLRKRLNITGGFVDDFLSHLMCCCCALVQEWREVEIRGVYGPEKTKTSPPPSQFMES
;
A
#
# COMPACT_ATOMS: atom_id res chain seq x y z
N MET A 1 18.68 26.02 11.36
CA MET A 1 18.20 24.94 12.26
C MET A 1 17.55 23.79 11.50
N ILE A 2 16.43 23.99 10.79
CA ILE A 2 15.61 22.91 10.22
C ILE A 2 16.35 21.89 9.32
N VAL A 3 17.31 22.32 8.51
CA VAL A 3 18.14 21.43 7.67
C VAL A 3 18.93 20.41 8.50
N LYS A 4 19.37 20.78 9.72
CA LYS A 4 20.04 19.86 10.65
C LYS A 4 19.06 18.79 11.13
N ALA A 5 17.88 19.17 11.61
CA ALA A 5 16.83 18.24 12.06
C ALA A 5 16.39 17.29 10.93
N ALA A 6 16.30 17.78 9.69
CA ALA A 6 16.02 16.95 8.51
C ALA A 6 17.15 15.98 8.15
N SER A 7 18.42 16.32 8.44
CA SER A 7 19.55 15.39 8.24
C SER A 7 19.62 14.29 9.29
N THR A 8 19.11 14.54 10.51
CA THR A 8 19.12 13.61 11.65
C THR A 8 17.83 12.81 11.83
N ALA A 9 16.80 13.05 11.00
CA ALA A 9 15.52 12.34 11.04
C ALA A 9 15.68 10.80 10.95
N ARG A 10 14.98 10.07 11.83
CA ARG A 10 14.97 8.60 11.88
C ARG A 10 14.05 8.00 10.82
N MET A 11 12.88 8.63 10.60
CA MET A 11 11.89 8.25 9.58
C MET A 11 11.60 9.40 8.60
N HIS A 12 10.86 9.10 7.52
CA HIS A 12 10.45 10.07 6.49
C HIS A 12 11.61 10.91 5.93
N LYS A 13 12.80 10.33 5.82
CA LYS A 13 14.06 11.03 5.50
C LYS A 13 13.99 11.80 4.17
N LYS A 14 13.32 11.23 3.16
CA LYS A 14 13.05 11.88 1.86
C LYS A 14 12.23 13.16 2.06
N ASN A 15 11.04 13.02 2.66
CA ASN A 15 10.11 14.12 2.93
C ASN A 15 10.75 15.23 3.79
N CYS A 16 11.48 14.86 4.85
CA CYS A 16 12.15 15.82 5.73
C CYS A 16 13.19 16.66 4.97
N ARG A 17 13.98 16.04 4.08
CA ARG A 17 14.99 16.72 3.27
C ARG A 17 14.35 17.65 2.24
N GLN A 18 13.36 17.15 1.49
CA GLN A 18 12.58 17.91 0.52
C GLN A 18 11.94 19.15 1.16
N PHE A 19 11.22 18.97 2.27
CA PHE A 19 10.58 20.09 2.97
C PHE A 19 11.61 21.07 3.56
N ALA A 20 12.74 20.59 4.08
CA ALA A 20 13.82 21.48 4.55
C ALA A 20 14.58 22.20 3.41
N GLN A 21 14.52 21.72 2.17
CA GLN A 21 15.01 22.43 0.97
C GLN A 21 14.00 23.52 0.57
N HIS A 22 12.73 23.20 0.48
CA HIS A 22 11.64 24.15 0.23
C HIS A 22 11.65 25.31 1.24
N LEU A 23 11.69 24.99 2.53
CA LEU A 23 11.78 25.97 3.63
C LEU A 23 13.09 26.79 3.63
N LYS A 24 14.15 26.30 2.97
CA LYS A 24 15.38 27.08 2.74
C LYS A 24 15.18 28.11 1.61
N LEU A 25 14.52 27.76 0.51
CA LEU A 25 14.17 28.73 -0.55
C LEU A 25 13.34 29.87 0.04
N ILE A 26 12.35 29.51 0.85
CA ILE A 26 11.50 30.44 1.59
C ILE A 26 12.34 31.33 2.51
N GLY A 27 13.22 30.76 3.35
CA GLY A 27 14.12 31.55 4.20
C GLY A 27 14.94 32.59 3.42
N ASN A 28 15.47 32.21 2.25
CA ASN A 28 16.23 33.12 1.38
C ASN A 28 15.37 34.25 0.76
N LEU A 29 14.07 34.03 0.57
CA LEU A 29 13.11 35.05 0.12
C LEU A 29 12.75 36.00 1.27
N LEU A 30 12.47 35.45 2.46
CA LEU A 30 12.06 36.21 3.65
C LEU A 30 13.17 37.11 4.19
N GLU A 31 14.43 36.70 4.04
CA GLU A 31 15.60 37.55 4.31
C GLU A 31 15.66 38.75 3.36
N GLN A 32 15.47 38.54 2.04
CA GLN A 32 15.45 39.62 1.05
C GLN A 32 14.26 40.58 1.19
N LEU A 33 13.09 40.06 1.59
CA LEU A 33 11.91 40.87 1.86
C LEU A 33 12.04 41.74 3.12
N LYS A 34 13.01 41.47 4.01
CA LYS A 34 13.15 42.11 5.32
C LYS A 34 11.83 42.15 6.11
N ILE A 35 11.31 41.00 6.54
CA ILE A 35 10.04 40.89 7.31
C ILE A 35 9.85 41.95 8.41
N SER A 36 10.92 42.34 9.11
CA SER A 36 10.92 43.36 10.18
C SER A 36 10.49 44.77 9.73
N GLU A 37 10.58 45.07 8.44
CA GLU A 37 10.04 46.31 7.84
C GLU A 37 8.56 46.10 7.47
N LEU A 38 8.20 44.97 6.83
CA LEU A 38 6.80 44.68 6.45
C LEU A 38 5.86 44.56 7.66
N LYS A 39 6.27 43.91 8.76
CA LYS A 39 5.45 43.75 9.98
C LYS A 39 4.98 45.07 10.62
N ARG A 40 5.47 46.23 10.18
CA ARG A 40 5.00 47.57 10.58
C ARG A 40 3.70 47.99 9.89
N TYR A 41 3.41 47.43 8.71
CA TYR A 41 2.22 47.73 7.92
C TYR A 41 1.07 46.80 8.33
N PRO A 42 -0.08 47.32 8.78
CA PRO A 42 -1.17 46.49 9.32
C PRO A 42 -1.70 45.47 8.30
N GLU A 43 -1.67 45.80 7.00
CA GLU A 43 -2.16 44.97 5.91
C GLU A 43 -1.35 43.67 5.73
N THR A 44 -0.02 43.72 5.93
CA THR A 44 0.84 42.54 5.80
C THR A 44 1.06 41.80 7.12
N ARG A 45 0.71 42.42 8.25
CA ARG A 45 1.05 41.93 9.58
C ARG A 45 0.44 40.56 9.89
N GLU A 46 -0.87 40.40 9.73
CA GLU A 46 -1.56 39.12 10.00
C GLU A 46 -1.03 37.98 9.10
N PRO A 47 -0.92 38.13 7.76
CA PRO A 47 -0.26 37.14 6.91
C PRO A 47 1.16 36.76 7.33
N LEU A 48 1.95 37.69 7.88
CA LEU A 48 3.31 37.44 8.36
C LEU A 48 3.35 36.74 9.73
N GLU A 49 2.39 37.01 10.62
CA GLU A 49 2.24 36.28 11.88
C GLU A 49 1.79 34.83 11.61
N GLN A 50 0.80 34.63 10.73
CA GLN A 50 0.33 33.32 10.29
C GLN A 50 1.42 32.51 9.55
N LEU A 51 2.24 33.16 8.72
CA LEU A 51 3.40 32.54 8.09
C LEU A 51 4.43 32.08 9.13
N GLU A 52 4.72 32.90 10.15
CA GLU A 52 5.68 32.55 11.20
C GLU A 52 5.21 31.33 12.02
N ASP A 53 3.93 31.28 12.41
CA ASP A 53 3.37 30.12 13.11
C ASP A 53 3.30 28.87 12.23
N SER A 54 3.12 29.03 10.91
CA SER A 54 3.22 27.93 9.96
C SER A 54 4.66 27.39 9.83
N LEU A 55 5.66 28.27 9.85
CA LEU A 55 7.08 27.90 9.88
C LEU A 55 7.48 27.24 11.21
N ARG A 56 6.96 27.72 12.35
CA ARG A 56 7.15 27.09 13.68
C ARG A 56 6.57 25.68 13.73
N ARG A 57 5.31 25.49 13.28
CA ARG A 57 4.68 24.15 13.16
C ARG A 57 5.46 23.23 12.22
N SER A 58 5.99 23.76 11.14
CA SER A 58 6.83 23.02 10.17
C SER A 58 8.16 22.54 10.78
N TYR A 59 8.80 23.35 11.62
CA TYR A 59 9.98 22.92 12.37
C TYR A 59 9.66 21.78 13.35
N ILE A 60 8.54 21.88 14.07
CA ILE A 60 8.08 20.84 15.00
C ILE A 60 7.79 19.53 14.26
N LEU A 61 7.17 19.59 13.07
CA LEU A 61 6.93 18.42 12.22
C LEU A 61 8.25 17.72 11.81
N VAL A 62 9.22 18.48 11.29
CA VAL A 62 10.54 17.92 10.91
C VAL A 62 11.28 17.34 12.12
N ASN A 63 11.29 18.03 13.27
CA ASN A 63 11.95 17.53 14.48
C ASN A 63 11.24 16.29 15.06
N SER A 64 9.92 16.17 14.91
CA SER A 64 9.18 14.99 15.38
C SER A 64 9.66 13.69 14.74
N CYS A 65 10.14 13.75 13.48
CA CYS A 65 10.68 12.62 12.73
C CYS A 65 12.06 12.14 13.25
N GLN A 66 12.68 12.87 14.19
CA GLN A 66 13.92 12.48 14.88
C GLN A 66 13.63 11.77 16.21
N ASP A 67 12.89 12.42 17.11
CA ASP A 67 12.96 12.09 18.54
C ASP A 67 11.82 11.18 19.07
N ARG A 68 10.68 11.09 18.37
CA ARG A 68 9.53 10.28 18.81
C ARG A 68 9.81 8.76 18.81
N SER A 69 8.82 7.97 19.26
CA SER A 69 8.82 6.52 19.02
C SER A 69 8.92 6.24 17.51
N TYR A 70 9.80 5.31 17.12
CA TYR A 70 9.86 4.80 15.75
C TYR A 70 8.55 4.08 15.39
N LEU A 71 8.00 3.26 16.31
CA LEU A 71 6.73 2.56 16.07
C LEU A 71 5.54 3.53 15.91
N TYR A 72 5.51 4.62 16.68
CA TYR A 72 4.55 5.72 16.48
C TYR A 72 4.69 6.38 15.11
N LEU A 73 5.92 6.76 14.72
CA LEU A 73 6.16 7.43 13.42
C LEU A 73 5.77 6.52 12.25
N LEU A 74 6.02 5.21 12.37
CA LEU A 74 5.62 4.19 11.42
C LEU A 74 4.09 4.06 11.32
N ALA A 75 3.40 3.90 12.47
CA ALA A 75 1.95 3.78 12.51
C ALA A 75 1.23 5.05 12.01
N MET A 76 1.81 6.22 12.25
CA MET A 76 1.29 7.52 11.83
C MET A 76 1.81 7.99 10.47
N GLY A 77 2.50 7.13 9.71
CA GLY A 77 3.24 7.52 8.50
C GLY A 77 2.41 8.29 7.46
N TRP A 78 1.19 7.85 7.19
CA TRP A 78 0.26 8.55 6.29
C TRP A 78 -0.23 9.90 6.83
N ASN A 79 -0.43 10.02 8.16
CA ASN A 79 -0.77 11.29 8.79
C ASN A 79 0.40 12.28 8.65
N ILE A 80 1.63 11.84 8.94
CA ILE A 80 2.84 12.64 8.81
C ILE A 80 3.04 13.13 7.37
N VAL A 81 2.86 12.24 6.38
CA VAL A 81 2.88 12.60 4.95
C VAL A 81 1.78 13.62 4.58
N TYR A 82 0.59 13.50 5.17
CA TYR A 82 -0.46 14.53 5.03
C TYR A 82 -0.06 15.86 5.69
N GLN A 83 0.57 15.86 6.88
CA GLN A 83 1.04 17.09 7.52
C GLN A 83 2.11 17.80 6.68
N PHE A 84 3.02 17.08 6.02
CA PHE A 84 4.00 17.69 5.10
C PHE A 84 3.30 18.42 3.93
N ARG A 85 2.35 17.75 3.25
CA ARG A 85 1.54 18.38 2.19
C ARG A 85 0.75 19.59 2.69
N LYS A 86 0.12 19.47 3.86
CA LYS A 86 -0.67 20.55 4.48
C LYS A 86 0.21 21.75 4.84
N ALA A 87 1.36 21.53 5.47
CA ALA A 87 2.25 22.58 5.92
C ALA A 87 2.90 23.34 4.75
N GLN A 88 3.29 22.66 3.66
CA GLN A 88 3.72 23.32 2.43
C GLN A 88 2.59 24.18 1.84
N ASN A 89 1.39 23.61 1.65
CA ASN A 89 0.25 24.35 1.08
C ASN A 89 -0.17 25.57 1.91
N GLU A 90 -0.11 25.49 3.25
CA GLU A 90 -0.37 26.63 4.13
C GLU A 90 0.69 27.72 3.96
N ILE A 91 1.97 27.35 3.93
CA ILE A 91 3.06 28.32 3.77
C ILE A 91 3.04 28.96 2.38
N ASP A 92 2.90 28.18 1.29
CA ASP A 92 2.78 28.69 -0.08
C ASP A 92 1.57 29.64 -0.23
N ARG A 93 0.48 29.41 0.51
CA ARG A 93 -0.68 30.33 0.55
C ARG A 93 -0.31 31.67 1.20
N TYR A 94 0.28 31.68 2.39
CA TYR A 94 0.67 32.92 3.06
C TYR A 94 1.77 33.69 2.29
N LEU A 95 2.71 32.97 1.66
CA LEU A 95 3.75 33.54 0.81
C LEU A 95 3.23 34.16 -0.49
N ARG A 96 2.05 33.76 -1.00
CA ARG A 96 1.39 34.46 -2.11
C ARG A 96 0.73 35.75 -1.64
N LEU A 97 0.15 35.77 -0.44
CA LEU A 97 -0.54 36.95 0.11
C LEU A 97 0.43 38.12 0.38
N VAL A 98 1.56 37.86 1.02
CA VAL A 98 2.50 38.93 1.45
C VAL A 98 2.98 39.83 0.27
N PRO A 99 3.52 39.29 -0.85
CA PRO A 99 3.96 40.10 -2.00
C PRO A 99 2.83 40.74 -2.81
N LEU A 100 1.61 40.17 -2.78
CA LEU A 100 0.44 40.77 -3.42
C LEU A 100 -0.04 42.00 -2.64
N ILE A 101 -0.04 41.93 -1.31
CA ILE A 101 -0.39 43.05 -0.43
C ILE A 101 0.71 44.14 -0.49
N SER A 102 1.98 43.76 -0.55
CA SER A 102 3.11 44.70 -0.61
C SER A 102 3.49 45.15 -2.03
N LEU A 103 2.61 44.96 -3.03
CA LEU A 103 2.72 45.38 -4.44
C LEU A 103 4.16 45.46 -4.99
N VAL A 104 4.76 44.29 -5.20
CA VAL A 104 6.20 44.18 -5.45
C VAL A 104 6.62 44.52 -6.89
N ASP A 105 7.17 45.73 -7.04
CA ASP A 105 7.95 46.18 -8.23
C ASP A 105 9.37 45.56 -8.32
N ASN A 106 9.75 44.71 -7.36
CA ASN A 106 11.04 44.02 -7.38
C ASN A 106 10.95 42.70 -8.19
N ALA A 107 11.37 42.75 -9.46
CA ALA A 107 11.36 41.59 -10.36
C ALA A 107 12.07 40.34 -9.81
N ARG A 108 13.17 40.51 -9.04
CA ARG A 108 13.93 39.41 -8.43
C ARG A 108 13.18 38.68 -7.32
N VAL A 109 12.29 39.39 -6.63
CA VAL A 109 11.39 38.80 -5.61
C VAL A 109 10.27 38.01 -6.31
N ARG A 110 9.80 38.48 -7.46
CA ARG A 110 8.80 37.79 -8.30
C ARG A 110 9.35 36.47 -8.85
N GLU A 111 10.54 36.51 -9.46
CA GLU A 111 11.30 35.34 -9.93
C GLU A 111 11.42 34.26 -8.84
N ARG A 112 11.93 34.62 -7.65
CA ARG A 112 12.07 33.70 -6.52
C ARG A 112 10.74 33.18 -5.97
N LEU A 113 9.67 33.96 -6.03
CA LEU A 113 8.34 33.50 -5.64
C LEU A 113 7.80 32.48 -6.63
N GLU A 114 8.08 32.63 -7.94
CA GLU A 114 7.76 31.60 -8.91
C GLU A 114 8.59 30.33 -8.69
N ASP A 115 9.88 30.42 -8.37
CA ASP A 115 10.72 29.26 -8.06
C ASP A 115 10.16 28.45 -6.89
N ILE A 116 9.77 29.12 -5.80
CA ILE A 116 9.12 28.49 -4.65
C ILE A 116 7.77 27.86 -5.06
N GLN A 117 6.98 28.53 -5.90
CA GLN A 117 5.73 27.95 -6.40
C GLN A 117 5.94 26.73 -7.31
N LYS A 118 7.07 26.66 -8.03
CA LYS A 118 7.47 25.51 -8.87
C LYS A 118 8.03 24.34 -8.03
N ASP A 119 8.54 24.61 -6.82
CA ASP A 119 9.14 23.66 -5.87
C ASP A 119 8.09 22.79 -5.12
N GLN A 120 7.13 22.23 -5.87
CA GLN A 120 6.07 21.35 -5.34
C GLN A 120 6.59 19.93 -5.14
N HIS A 121 6.49 19.44 -3.91
CA HIS A 121 7.09 18.18 -3.50
C HIS A 121 6.05 17.06 -3.31
N GLU A 122 6.22 15.95 -4.03
CA GLU A 122 5.46 14.73 -3.76
C GLU A 122 6.00 14.02 -2.51
N TYR A 123 5.36 14.29 -1.39
CA TYR A 123 5.57 13.58 -0.13
C TYR A 123 4.93 12.19 -0.17
N THR A 124 5.77 11.17 0.04
CA THR A 124 5.41 9.74 -0.06
C THR A 124 5.61 9.03 1.28
N PHE A 125 4.88 7.94 1.53
CA PHE A 125 5.25 6.97 2.55
C PHE A 125 5.99 5.81 1.87
N ASP A 126 7.07 5.32 2.47
CA ASP A 126 7.91 4.30 1.85
C ASP A 126 7.19 2.94 1.85
N GLU A 127 7.13 2.27 0.70
CA GLU A 127 6.35 1.04 0.50
C GLU A 127 6.88 -0.19 1.27
N GLU A 128 8.07 -0.10 1.89
CA GLU A 128 8.51 -1.06 2.90
C GLU A 128 7.92 -0.74 4.28
N ASP A 129 8.05 0.51 4.75
CA ASP A 129 7.46 0.97 6.01
C ASP A 129 5.93 0.75 6.03
N ARG A 130 5.24 0.97 4.90
CA ARG A 130 3.81 0.66 4.71
C ARG A 130 3.48 -0.81 4.99
N LYS A 131 4.26 -1.75 4.45
CA LYS A 131 4.04 -3.20 4.67
C LYS A 131 4.29 -3.59 6.14
N VAL A 132 5.20 -2.90 6.82
CA VAL A 132 5.43 -3.10 8.26
C VAL A 132 4.25 -2.53 9.07
N GLN A 133 3.75 -1.33 8.74
CA GLN A 133 2.54 -0.73 9.32
C GLN A 133 1.33 -1.68 9.17
N ASP A 134 1.08 -2.19 7.96
CA ASP A 134 -0.03 -3.10 7.64
C ASP A 134 0.02 -4.44 8.38
N VAL A 135 1.17 -4.86 8.91
CA VAL A 135 1.28 -6.06 9.76
C VAL A 135 1.13 -5.71 11.24
N ILE A 136 1.78 -4.64 11.71
CA ILE A 136 1.76 -4.24 13.12
C ILE A 136 0.36 -3.81 13.59
N LEU A 137 -0.42 -3.12 12.74
CA LEU A 137 -1.74 -2.62 13.10
C LEU A 137 -2.88 -3.66 12.96
N LYS A 138 -2.61 -4.86 12.43
CA LYS A 138 -3.65 -5.92 12.29
C LYS A 138 -4.08 -6.48 13.65
N PRO A 139 -5.35 -6.94 13.79
CA PRO A 139 -5.87 -7.54 15.03
C PRO A 139 -5.08 -8.78 15.49
N GLU A 140 -4.77 -9.70 14.58
CA GLU A 140 -3.99 -10.94 14.77
C GLU A 140 -3.28 -11.29 13.44
N PRO A 141 -2.23 -12.16 13.41
CA PRO A 141 -1.68 -12.99 14.49
C PRO A 141 -0.27 -12.60 14.99
N LEU A 142 -0.01 -12.93 16.25
CA LEU A 142 1.14 -12.44 17.03
C LEU A 142 2.54 -12.85 16.51
N LYS A 143 2.66 -14.01 15.85
CA LYS A 143 3.97 -14.56 15.44
C LYS A 143 4.63 -13.73 14.35
N ASP A 144 3.87 -13.37 13.33
CA ASP A 144 4.38 -12.60 12.19
C ASP A 144 4.67 -11.16 12.62
N GLN A 145 3.82 -10.59 13.49
CA GLN A 145 4.08 -9.31 14.15
C GLN A 145 5.40 -9.34 14.94
N THR A 146 5.65 -10.39 15.73
CA THR A 146 6.91 -10.52 16.50
C THR A 146 8.14 -10.62 15.58
N MET A 147 8.06 -11.36 14.47
CA MET A 147 9.16 -11.44 13.49
C MET A 147 9.40 -10.10 12.78
N VAL A 148 8.33 -9.42 12.37
CA VAL A 148 8.39 -8.11 11.71
C VAL A 148 8.94 -7.04 12.66
N LEU A 149 8.44 -6.96 13.90
CA LEU A 149 9.00 -6.08 14.94
C LEU A 149 10.49 -6.35 15.15
N LYS A 150 10.92 -7.61 15.22
CA LYS A 150 12.34 -7.97 15.42
C LYS A 150 13.22 -7.49 14.28
N LYS A 151 12.80 -7.67 13.02
CA LYS A 151 13.52 -7.13 11.84
C LYS A 151 13.57 -5.60 11.87
N THR A 152 12.43 -4.94 12.08
CA THR A 152 12.34 -3.48 11.95
C THR A 152 13.01 -2.74 13.10
N LEU A 153 12.93 -3.27 14.34
CA LEU A 153 13.66 -2.71 15.47
C LEU A 153 15.18 -2.93 15.35
N SER A 154 15.66 -4.05 14.79
CA SER A 154 17.10 -4.22 14.56
C SER A 154 17.66 -3.20 13.56
N CYS A 155 16.90 -2.82 12.54
CA CYS A 155 17.28 -1.73 11.62
C CYS A 155 17.28 -0.35 12.30
N SER A 156 16.37 -0.13 13.25
CA SER A 156 16.16 1.16 13.93
C SER A 156 17.00 1.36 15.20
N TYR A 157 17.59 0.28 15.70
CA TYR A 157 18.43 0.19 16.90
C TYR A 157 19.55 -0.87 16.71
N PRO A 158 20.49 -0.68 15.77
CA PRO A 158 21.48 -1.71 15.40
C PRO A 158 22.45 -2.13 16.51
N ASN A 159 22.52 -1.36 17.60
CA ASN A 159 23.47 -1.56 18.70
C ASN A 159 22.79 -1.99 20.02
N LEU A 160 21.50 -2.36 20.01
CA LEU A 160 20.74 -2.78 21.20
C LEU A 160 20.18 -4.20 21.00
N GLY A 161 20.01 -4.94 22.09
CA GLY A 161 19.25 -6.19 22.09
C GLY A 161 17.77 -5.94 21.76
N PHE A 162 17.10 -6.93 21.13
CA PHE A 162 15.69 -6.79 20.73
C PHE A 162 14.78 -6.37 21.90
N ASN A 163 14.93 -7.01 23.07
CA ASN A 163 14.12 -6.69 24.24
C ASN A 163 14.38 -5.26 24.77
N GLU A 164 15.63 -4.77 24.69
CA GLU A 164 16.01 -3.42 25.11
C GLU A 164 15.44 -2.37 24.15
N ALA A 165 15.53 -2.62 22.84
CA ALA A 165 14.94 -1.78 21.80
C ALA A 165 13.41 -1.73 21.91
N LEU A 166 12.78 -2.86 22.22
CA LEU A 166 11.34 -2.99 22.45
C LEU A 166 10.89 -2.22 23.71
N GLN A 167 11.60 -2.38 24.83
CA GLN A 167 11.36 -1.62 26.07
C GLN A 167 11.52 -0.11 25.85
N LYS A 168 12.55 0.31 25.10
CA LYS A 168 12.83 1.71 24.77
C LYS A 168 11.78 2.33 23.84
N GLU A 169 11.18 1.54 22.96
CA GLU A 169 10.03 1.98 22.16
C GLU A 169 8.74 2.04 22.97
N ASN A 170 8.44 1.06 23.83
CA ASN A 170 7.28 1.13 24.75
C ASN A 170 7.36 2.38 25.66
N GLN A 171 8.52 2.65 26.28
CA GLN A 171 8.75 3.88 27.06
C GLN A 171 8.46 5.17 26.26
N LYS A 172 8.80 5.20 24.96
CA LYS A 172 8.46 6.33 24.09
C LYS A 172 6.98 6.37 23.73
N LEU A 173 6.34 5.23 23.48
CA LEU A 173 4.90 5.14 23.19
C LEU A 173 4.07 5.65 24.38
N GLN A 174 4.43 5.30 25.61
CA GLN A 174 3.80 5.84 26.83
C GLN A 174 3.89 7.38 26.90
N LEU A 175 5.02 7.97 26.49
CA LEU A 175 5.18 9.43 26.41
C LEU A 175 4.40 10.07 25.27
N GLU A 176 4.22 9.40 24.12
CA GLU A 176 3.31 9.88 23.07
C GLU A 176 1.84 9.74 23.51
N LEU A 177 1.46 8.68 24.24
CA LEU A 177 0.09 8.48 24.75
C LEU A 177 -0.33 9.62 25.68
N GLN A 178 0.52 9.95 26.66
CA GLN A 178 0.29 11.08 27.57
C GLN A 178 0.13 12.41 26.83
N ARG A 179 0.90 12.63 25.74
CA ARG A 179 0.76 13.82 24.88
C ARG A 179 -0.56 13.81 24.13
N SER A 180 -0.97 12.70 23.52
CA SER A 180 -2.23 12.63 22.77
C SER A 180 -3.46 12.77 23.68
N GLN A 181 -3.41 12.20 24.90
CA GLN A 181 -4.40 12.41 25.95
C GLN A 181 -4.50 13.90 26.35
N ALA A 182 -3.37 14.56 26.59
CA ALA A 182 -3.34 15.99 26.92
C ALA A 182 -3.84 16.91 25.78
N ASN A 183 -3.83 16.43 24.53
CA ASN A 183 -4.40 17.12 23.37
C ASN A 183 -5.82 16.65 23.00
N LEU A 184 -6.43 15.75 23.79
CA LEU A 184 -7.75 15.15 23.57
C LEU A 184 -7.89 14.39 22.21
N ASP A 185 -6.79 13.93 21.61
CA ASP A 185 -6.82 13.19 20.34
C ASP A 185 -7.06 11.69 20.59
N VAL A 186 -8.35 11.33 20.67
CA VAL A 186 -8.82 9.95 20.89
C VAL A 186 -8.27 8.99 19.82
N ASN A 187 -8.29 9.39 18.54
CA ASN A 187 -7.82 8.54 17.44
C ASN A 187 -6.33 8.20 17.57
N GLN A 188 -5.50 9.17 17.97
CA GLN A 188 -4.09 8.89 18.28
C GLN A 188 -3.93 8.03 19.52
N CYS A 189 -4.75 8.21 20.56
CA CYS A 189 -4.70 7.38 21.76
C CYS A 189 -4.99 5.89 21.45
N GLU A 190 -5.99 5.60 20.62
CA GLU A 190 -6.32 4.23 20.18
C GLU A 190 -5.14 3.57 19.44
N VAL A 191 -4.53 4.28 18.47
CA VAL A 191 -3.37 3.77 17.73
C VAL A 191 -2.17 3.55 18.65
N ILE A 192 -1.89 4.47 19.58
CA ILE A 192 -0.76 4.34 20.49
C ILE A 192 -0.98 3.20 21.50
N GLN A 193 -2.20 3.05 22.05
CA GLN A 193 -2.53 1.93 22.92
C GLN A 193 -2.34 0.60 22.20
N ARG A 194 -2.83 0.48 20.95
CA ARG A 194 -2.63 -0.72 20.15
C ARG A 194 -1.15 -1.07 19.92
N LEU A 195 -0.29 -0.07 19.75
CA LEU A 195 1.15 -0.29 19.67
C LEU A 195 1.76 -0.75 20.99
N ILE A 196 1.31 -0.20 22.13
CA ILE A 196 1.73 -0.62 23.46
C ILE A 196 1.39 -2.10 23.67
N ASP A 197 0.13 -2.49 23.45
CA ASP A 197 -0.36 -3.88 23.57
C ASP A 197 0.50 -4.85 22.74
N VAL A 198 0.80 -4.47 21.50
CA VAL A 198 1.62 -5.26 20.56
C VAL A 198 3.08 -5.38 21.02
N THR A 199 3.66 -4.32 21.61
CA THR A 199 5.02 -4.40 22.19
C THR A 199 5.07 -5.29 23.43
N GLU A 200 4.05 -5.26 24.28
CA GLU A 200 4.01 -6.02 25.53
C GLU A 200 3.75 -7.51 25.27
N ALA A 201 2.86 -7.82 24.33
CA ALA A 201 2.64 -9.19 23.88
C ALA A 201 3.89 -9.78 23.19
N ALA A 202 4.63 -8.99 22.40
CA ALA A 202 5.91 -9.40 21.83
C ALA A 202 7.01 -9.60 22.91
N ALA A 203 7.03 -8.79 23.97
CA ALA A 203 7.94 -8.97 25.09
C ALA A 203 7.66 -10.27 25.86
N ALA A 204 6.38 -10.53 26.18
CA ALA A 204 5.95 -11.77 26.84
C ALA A 204 6.25 -13.03 26.00
N ALA A 205 6.06 -12.96 24.67
CA ALA A 205 6.39 -14.05 23.77
C ALA A 205 7.90 -14.39 23.72
N ASN A 206 8.78 -13.45 24.07
CA ASN A 206 10.23 -13.65 24.10
C ASN A 206 10.79 -13.90 25.52
N SER A 207 9.99 -13.80 26.58
CA SER A 207 10.39 -14.15 27.96
C SER A 207 10.08 -15.60 28.33
N LEU A 208 9.16 -16.26 27.61
CA LEU A 208 8.93 -17.70 27.70
C LEU A 208 10.19 -18.47 27.27
N PRO A 209 10.78 -19.33 28.12
CA PRO A 209 11.93 -20.14 27.72
C PRO A 209 11.52 -21.10 26.60
N GLN A 210 12.37 -21.23 25.58
CA GLN A 210 12.22 -22.28 24.58
C GLN A 210 12.25 -23.63 25.29
N LYS A 211 11.08 -24.29 25.36
CA LYS A 211 10.93 -25.56 26.06
C LYS A 211 11.81 -26.59 25.36
N SER A 212 12.83 -27.07 26.06
CA SER A 212 13.82 -27.99 25.51
C SER A 212 13.14 -29.25 24.96
N SER A 213 13.71 -29.80 23.88
CA SER A 213 13.24 -31.05 23.29
C SER A 213 13.34 -32.20 24.30
N PRO A 214 12.50 -33.25 24.19
CA PRO A 214 12.34 -34.23 25.27
C PRO A 214 13.64 -35.00 25.55
N ILE A 215 14.22 -34.79 26.73
CA ILE A 215 15.33 -35.59 27.23
C ILE A 215 14.80 -37.01 27.46
N LYS A 216 15.25 -37.94 26.62
CA LYS A 216 14.90 -39.35 26.70
C LYS A 216 15.61 -39.96 27.93
N ALA A 217 14.85 -40.29 28.97
CA ALA A 217 15.41 -40.78 30.22
C ALA A 217 15.97 -42.21 30.07
N SER A 218 17.30 -42.34 30.11
CA SER A 218 18.01 -43.60 30.33
C SER A 218 18.90 -43.46 31.57
N LYS A 219 19.06 -44.56 32.32
CA LYS A 219 19.67 -44.55 33.66
C LYS A 219 21.20 -44.42 33.59
N LYS A 220 21.77 -43.72 34.57
CA LYS A 220 23.21 -43.64 34.83
C LYS A 220 23.72 -44.93 35.47
N LEU A 221 24.62 -45.67 34.81
CA LEU A 221 25.64 -46.48 35.47
C LEU A 221 26.85 -46.69 34.54
N GLU A 222 28.04 -46.49 35.10
CA GLU A 222 29.35 -46.87 34.58
C GLU A 222 30.16 -47.30 35.82
N PRO A 223 31.12 -48.24 35.73
CA PRO A 223 32.42 -47.90 35.12
C PRO A 223 33.17 -49.03 34.37
N ASN A 224 34.17 -48.64 33.57
CA ASN A 224 35.45 -49.32 33.23
C ASN A 224 35.41 -50.80 32.74
N ASN A 225 35.91 -51.14 31.54
CA ASN A 225 37.35 -51.16 31.25
C ASN A 225 37.71 -51.45 29.76
N SER A 226 38.90 -50.97 29.38
CA SER A 226 39.91 -51.48 28.42
C SER A 226 39.61 -51.82 26.94
N ASP A 227 40.72 -51.80 26.18
CA ASP A 227 41.01 -52.41 24.87
C ASP A 227 40.34 -51.83 23.59
N VAL A 228 40.96 -51.54 22.43
CA VAL A 228 42.34 -51.32 21.89
C VAL A 228 42.40 -51.95 20.48
N ARG A 229 42.86 -51.19 19.44
CA ARG A 229 43.15 -51.63 18.04
C ARG A 229 41.92 -52.09 17.20
N GLU A 230 41.91 -52.13 15.86
CA GLU A 230 42.74 -51.49 14.81
C GLU A 230 41.96 -51.35 13.47
N ASN A 231 42.17 -50.22 12.78
CA ASN A 231 42.52 -50.02 11.35
C ASN A 231 41.97 -50.85 10.14
N HIS A 232 41.77 -50.11 9.03
CA HIS A 232 41.80 -50.52 7.59
C HIS A 232 40.61 -51.38 7.06
N SER A 233 40.22 -51.38 5.77
CA SER A 233 40.66 -50.67 4.53
C SER A 233 39.58 -50.71 3.41
N PHE A 234 39.78 -49.94 2.32
CA PHE A 234 39.47 -50.11 0.86
C PHE A 234 38.57 -51.31 0.38
N ASP A 235 37.85 -51.27 -0.77
CA ASP A 235 38.06 -50.47 -2.01
C ASP A 235 36.81 -50.29 -2.94
N GLU A 236 37.01 -49.53 -4.03
CA GLU A 236 36.28 -49.38 -5.31
C GLU A 236 35.21 -50.41 -5.77
N ASN A 237 34.12 -49.92 -6.41
CA ASN A 237 33.83 -50.16 -7.86
C ASN A 237 32.54 -49.47 -8.40
N TYR A 238 32.54 -49.18 -9.71
CA TYR A 238 31.44 -48.66 -10.57
C TYR A 238 31.33 -49.58 -11.83
N PRO A 239 30.60 -49.28 -12.94
CA PRO A 239 29.21 -48.82 -13.14
C PRO A 239 28.41 -49.67 -14.19
N LYS A 240 27.06 -49.56 -14.22
CA LYS A 240 26.15 -49.65 -15.42
C LYS A 240 24.68 -49.45 -14.97
N LYS A 241 23.81 -48.61 -15.55
CA LYS A 241 23.28 -48.43 -16.93
C LYS A 241 22.24 -49.48 -17.39
N SER A 242 20.97 -49.07 -17.46
CA SER A 242 20.05 -49.35 -18.59
C SER A 242 18.85 -48.37 -18.59
N ASP A 243 18.29 -48.11 -19.78
CA ASP A 243 17.15 -47.21 -20.01
C ASP A 243 15.78 -47.94 -19.93
N SER A 244 14.70 -47.19 -19.71
CA SER A 244 13.49 -47.30 -20.54
C SER A 244 12.59 -46.05 -20.39
N ARG A 245 11.58 -45.88 -21.26
CA ARG A 245 10.79 -44.64 -21.41
C ARG A 245 9.29 -44.91 -21.59
N LYS A 246 8.50 -43.85 -21.33
CA LYS A 246 7.24 -43.45 -21.99
C LYS A 246 5.90 -44.16 -21.64
N THR A 247 5.01 -43.36 -21.04
CA THR A 247 3.59 -43.09 -21.42
C THR A 247 2.62 -44.24 -21.73
N SER A 248 1.44 -44.25 -21.06
CA SER A 248 0.20 -43.64 -21.61
C SER A 248 -0.95 -43.61 -20.58
N ARG A 249 -2.14 -43.14 -20.98
CA ARG A 249 -3.38 -43.01 -20.19
C ARG A 249 -4.46 -44.02 -20.61
N ASN A 250 -5.48 -44.16 -19.74
CA ASN A 250 -6.92 -44.45 -19.96
C ASN A 250 -7.38 -45.63 -19.08
N ALA A 251 -8.61 -45.76 -18.57
CA ALA A 251 -9.79 -44.92 -18.28
C ALA A 251 -11.05 -45.82 -18.43
N SER A 252 -12.12 -45.54 -17.66
CA SER A 252 -13.46 -46.19 -17.69
C SER A 252 -13.60 -47.56 -16.96
N SER A 253 -14.78 -48.01 -16.47
CA SER A 253 -15.97 -47.30 -15.91
C SER A 253 -17.10 -48.27 -15.44
N PHE A 254 -17.95 -47.82 -14.48
CA PHE A 254 -19.31 -48.33 -14.13
C PHE A 254 -19.43 -49.78 -13.60
N SER A 255 -20.52 -50.23 -12.94
CA SER A 255 -21.86 -49.69 -12.58
C SER A 255 -22.29 -50.34 -11.23
N SER A 256 -23.40 -50.08 -10.51
CA SER A 256 -24.54 -49.13 -10.40
C SER A 256 -25.21 -49.41 -9.03
N GLY A 257 -26.20 -48.71 -8.47
CA GLY A 257 -27.01 -47.53 -8.83
C GLY A 257 -27.61 -46.90 -7.55
N ASP A 258 -28.13 -45.67 -7.57
CA ASP A 258 -29.54 -45.29 -7.80
C ASP A 258 -30.56 -45.64 -6.68
N ASP A 259 -30.91 -44.63 -5.89
CA ASP A 259 -32.27 -44.41 -5.39
C ASP A 259 -32.56 -42.89 -5.39
N LEU A 260 -33.81 -42.47 -5.68
CA LEU A 260 -34.13 -41.13 -6.17
C LEU A 260 -34.83 -40.21 -5.15
N LEU A 261 -34.97 -38.93 -5.53
CA LEU A 261 -35.82 -37.88 -4.91
C LEU A 261 -35.29 -37.17 -3.63
N SER A 262 -34.34 -36.25 -3.83
CA SER A 262 -34.39 -34.96 -3.10
C SER A 262 -33.97 -33.78 -3.98
N HIS A 263 -34.86 -33.37 -4.90
CA HIS A 263 -34.65 -32.17 -5.71
C HIS A 263 -34.94 -30.90 -4.87
N ARG A 264 -33.98 -30.53 -4.00
CA ARG A 264 -33.99 -29.25 -3.29
C ARG A 264 -32.91 -28.34 -3.90
N ASN A 265 -33.34 -27.38 -4.72
CA ASN A 265 -32.46 -26.41 -5.36
C ASN A 265 -31.69 -25.57 -4.31
N SER A 266 -30.45 -25.96 -4.02
CA SER A 266 -29.43 -25.03 -3.56
C SER A 266 -28.85 -24.32 -4.79
N TYR A 267 -29.11 -23.02 -4.90
CA TYR A 267 -28.33 -22.18 -5.81
C TYR A 267 -26.90 -22.16 -5.30
N GLN A 268 -26.01 -22.93 -5.93
CA GLN A 268 -24.57 -22.79 -5.72
C GLN A 268 -24.14 -21.45 -6.32
N HIS A 269 -24.21 -20.41 -5.49
CA HIS A 269 -23.51 -19.17 -5.75
C HIS A 269 -22.01 -19.44 -5.68
N GLU A 270 -21.33 -19.22 -6.79
CA GLU A 270 -19.88 -19.41 -6.88
C GLU A 270 -19.15 -18.19 -6.31
N GLU A 271 -17.88 -18.40 -5.95
CA GLU A 271 -16.96 -17.34 -5.58
C GLU A 271 -16.17 -16.84 -6.81
N TRP A 272 -15.36 -15.79 -6.65
CA TRP A 272 -14.44 -15.36 -7.70
C TRP A 272 -13.31 -16.40 -7.86
N HIS A 273 -12.96 -16.76 -9.10
CA HIS A 273 -11.84 -17.67 -9.40
C HIS A 273 -10.46 -17.00 -9.29
N SER A 274 -10.43 -15.69 -9.05
CA SER A 274 -9.20 -14.91 -8.88
C SER A 274 -9.38 -13.87 -7.77
N ASP A 275 -8.38 -13.75 -6.90
CA ASP A 275 -8.34 -12.70 -5.88
C ASP A 275 -8.36 -11.30 -6.51
N LEU A 276 -9.00 -10.35 -5.83
CA LEU A 276 -9.03 -8.94 -6.23
C LEU A 276 -7.63 -8.32 -6.40
N LEU A 277 -6.62 -8.82 -5.68
CA LEU A 277 -5.21 -8.39 -5.78
C LEU A 277 -4.33 -9.33 -6.61
N GLY A 278 -4.90 -10.34 -7.26
CA GLY A 278 -4.17 -11.32 -8.09
C GLY A 278 -3.59 -10.76 -9.39
N CYS A 279 -3.68 -9.45 -9.66
CA CYS A 279 -3.20 -8.82 -10.89
C CYS A 279 -1.73 -9.13 -11.19
N CYS A 280 -0.90 -9.25 -10.13
CA CYS A 280 0.53 -9.56 -10.20
C CYS A 280 0.86 -10.86 -10.93
N SER A 281 -0.09 -11.80 -11.06
CA SER A 281 0.09 -13.05 -11.82
C SER A 281 0.25 -12.82 -13.33
N GLU A 282 -0.19 -11.68 -13.88
CA GLU A 282 0.04 -11.29 -15.28
C GLU A 282 0.27 -9.76 -15.38
N PRO A 283 1.50 -9.29 -15.13
CA PRO A 283 1.80 -7.85 -15.16
C PRO A 283 1.48 -7.18 -16.50
N SER A 284 1.56 -7.92 -17.62
CA SER A 284 1.23 -7.44 -18.97
C SER A 284 -0.25 -7.05 -19.14
N LEU A 285 -1.18 -7.86 -18.63
CA LEU A 285 -2.61 -7.57 -18.65
C LEU A 285 -2.96 -6.39 -17.73
N CYS A 286 -2.30 -6.32 -16.57
CA CYS A 286 -2.47 -5.21 -15.62
C CYS A 286 -1.97 -3.88 -16.21
N LEU A 287 -0.76 -3.85 -16.79
CA LEU A 287 -0.21 -2.67 -17.45
C LEU A 287 -1.08 -2.22 -18.64
N LYS A 288 -1.57 -3.16 -19.46
CA LYS A 288 -2.47 -2.87 -20.58
C LYS A 288 -3.80 -2.26 -20.12
N THR A 289 -4.37 -2.77 -19.03
CA THR A 289 -5.61 -2.25 -18.43
C THR A 289 -5.39 -0.90 -17.73
N PHE A 290 -4.18 -0.65 -17.19
CA PHE A 290 -3.82 0.65 -16.61
C PHE A 290 -3.70 1.76 -17.66
N PHE A 291 -2.97 1.51 -18.76
CA PHE A 291 -2.81 2.51 -19.83
C PHE A 291 -4.03 2.61 -20.77
N TYR A 292 -4.88 1.58 -20.86
CA TYR A 292 -6.07 1.58 -21.72
C TYR A 292 -7.28 0.88 -21.08
N PRO A 293 -7.84 1.41 -19.97
CA PRO A 293 -8.92 0.77 -19.24
C PRO A 293 -10.18 0.57 -20.10
N CYS A 294 -10.46 1.47 -21.05
CA CYS A 294 -11.59 1.36 -21.97
C CYS A 294 -11.59 0.03 -22.75
N GLY A 295 -10.41 -0.49 -23.12
CA GLY A 295 -10.28 -1.72 -23.93
C GLY A 295 -10.53 -3.01 -23.15
N THR A 296 -10.37 -2.97 -21.82
CA THR A 296 -10.71 -4.08 -20.92
C THR A 296 -12.18 -3.92 -20.48
N PHE A 297 -12.56 -2.72 -20.05
CA PHE A 297 -13.91 -2.39 -19.59
C PHE A 297 -14.99 -2.56 -20.67
N SER A 298 -14.74 -2.21 -21.93
CA SER A 298 -15.70 -2.43 -23.04
C SER A 298 -16.10 -3.90 -23.19
N LYS A 299 -15.15 -4.83 -23.05
CA LYS A 299 -15.44 -6.27 -23.09
C LYS A 299 -16.23 -6.73 -21.87
N ILE A 300 -15.80 -6.33 -20.67
CA ILE A 300 -16.50 -6.64 -19.40
C ILE A 300 -17.95 -6.14 -19.47
N ALA A 301 -18.15 -4.87 -19.85
CA ALA A 301 -19.46 -4.27 -19.99
C ALA A 301 -20.30 -4.96 -21.07
N THR A 302 -19.69 -5.42 -22.16
CA THR A 302 -20.38 -6.20 -23.21
C THR A 302 -20.96 -7.51 -22.66
N VAL A 303 -20.21 -8.23 -21.83
CA VAL A 303 -20.67 -9.46 -21.16
C VAL A 303 -21.68 -9.16 -20.06
N ALA A 304 -21.43 -8.13 -19.24
CA ALA A 304 -22.27 -7.73 -18.11
C ALA A 304 -23.64 -7.16 -18.52
N THR A 305 -23.73 -6.51 -19.69
CA THR A 305 -24.97 -5.86 -20.17
C THR A 305 -25.68 -6.62 -21.29
N ASN A 306 -25.06 -7.67 -21.84
CA ASN A 306 -25.55 -8.40 -23.02
C ASN A 306 -25.72 -7.53 -24.28
N ARG A 307 -25.02 -6.39 -24.36
CA ARG A 307 -25.02 -5.45 -25.48
C ARG A 307 -23.59 -5.21 -25.91
N HIS A 308 -23.28 -5.31 -27.20
CA HIS A 308 -21.98 -4.92 -27.73
C HIS A 308 -21.67 -3.45 -27.38
N MET A 309 -20.56 -3.22 -26.69
CA MET A 309 -20.06 -1.90 -26.31
C MET A 309 -18.64 -1.72 -26.86
N SER A 310 -18.44 -0.71 -27.69
CA SER A 310 -17.13 -0.42 -28.27
C SER A 310 -16.19 0.24 -27.26
N SER A 311 -14.88 0.18 -27.53
CA SER A 311 -13.87 0.84 -26.70
C SER A 311 -13.97 2.39 -26.76
N ALA A 312 -14.57 2.95 -27.82
CA ALA A 312 -14.82 4.39 -27.94
C ALA A 312 -15.99 4.84 -27.06
N GLU A 313 -17.12 4.11 -27.10
CA GLU A 313 -18.24 4.31 -26.16
C GLU A 313 -17.74 4.16 -24.71
N ALA A 314 -16.92 3.14 -24.43
CA ALA A 314 -16.34 2.93 -23.11
C ALA A 314 -15.43 4.08 -22.63
N CYS A 315 -14.59 4.66 -23.49
CA CYS A 315 -13.82 5.85 -23.12
C CYS A 315 -14.72 7.07 -22.87
N ASN A 316 -15.74 7.30 -23.70
CA ASN A 316 -16.64 8.44 -23.55
C ASN A 316 -17.41 8.37 -22.23
N GLU A 317 -17.96 7.20 -21.89
CA GLU A 317 -18.67 6.96 -20.63
C GLU A 317 -17.74 7.10 -19.42
N LEU A 318 -16.56 6.42 -19.43
CA LEU A 318 -15.59 6.51 -18.34
C LEU A 318 -15.11 7.95 -18.11
N MET A 319 -14.90 8.72 -19.19
CA MET A 319 -14.53 10.14 -19.12
C MET A 319 -15.66 10.99 -18.53
N ALA A 320 -16.90 10.83 -19.02
CA ALA A 320 -18.06 11.56 -18.53
C ALA A 320 -18.31 11.32 -17.03
N TYR A 321 -18.27 10.06 -16.58
CA TYR A 321 -18.41 9.73 -15.16
C TYR A 321 -17.18 10.14 -14.32
N SER A 322 -15.98 10.25 -14.90
CA SER A 322 -14.79 10.78 -14.19
C SER A 322 -14.89 12.28 -13.93
N LEU A 323 -15.42 13.07 -14.88
CA LEU A 323 -15.61 14.52 -14.71
C LEU A 323 -16.54 14.89 -13.55
N ILE A 324 -17.49 14.02 -13.21
CA ILE A 324 -18.40 14.16 -12.06
C ILE A 324 -17.98 13.31 -10.85
N LEU A 325 -16.71 12.88 -10.79
CA LEU A 325 -16.11 12.09 -9.70
C LEU A 325 -16.82 10.75 -9.38
N SER A 326 -17.58 10.22 -10.33
CA SER A 326 -18.51 9.08 -10.18
C SER A 326 -18.10 7.84 -11.00
N CYS A 327 -16.88 7.83 -11.56
CA CYS A 327 -16.37 6.72 -12.35
C CYS A 327 -16.38 5.38 -11.60
N CYS A 328 -16.00 5.36 -10.32
CA CYS A 328 -16.06 4.16 -9.47
C CYS A 328 -17.49 3.66 -9.23
N CYS A 329 -18.47 4.57 -9.15
CA CYS A 329 -19.89 4.22 -9.03
C CYS A 329 -20.43 3.58 -10.32
N TYR A 330 -19.99 4.10 -11.47
CA TYR A 330 -20.35 3.57 -12.78
C TYR A 330 -19.73 2.19 -13.03
N THR A 331 -18.43 2.02 -12.77
CA THR A 331 -17.76 0.72 -12.93
C THR A 331 -18.23 -0.32 -11.93
N CYS A 332 -18.50 0.04 -10.65
CA CYS A 332 -19.08 -0.91 -9.69
C CYS A 332 -20.52 -1.32 -10.09
N CYS A 333 -21.28 -0.46 -10.75
CA CYS A 333 -22.58 -0.82 -11.33
C CYS A 333 -22.47 -1.82 -12.49
N ILE A 334 -21.36 -1.81 -13.24
CA ILE A 334 -21.05 -2.84 -14.25
C ILE A 334 -20.55 -4.13 -13.59
N ARG A 335 -19.64 -4.07 -12.61
CA ARG A 335 -19.21 -5.23 -11.79
C ARG A 335 -20.39 -5.98 -11.18
N ARG A 336 -21.34 -5.25 -10.59
CA ARG A 336 -22.58 -5.81 -10.01
C ARG A 336 -23.47 -6.49 -11.06
N LYS A 337 -23.52 -5.98 -12.30
CA LYS A 337 -24.20 -6.64 -13.43
C LYS A 337 -23.44 -7.90 -13.87
N LEU A 338 -22.10 -7.84 -13.93
CA LEU A 338 -21.25 -8.97 -14.27
C LEU A 338 -21.43 -10.13 -13.29
N ARG A 339 -21.31 -9.88 -11.98
CA ARG A 339 -21.54 -10.90 -10.95
C ARG A 339 -22.92 -11.54 -11.06
N LYS A 340 -23.98 -10.75 -11.28
CA LYS A 340 -25.34 -11.26 -11.52
C LYS A 340 -25.46 -12.12 -12.79
N ARG A 341 -24.65 -11.86 -13.82
CA ARG A 341 -24.62 -12.62 -15.08
C ARG A 341 -23.80 -13.90 -14.98
N LEU A 342 -22.86 -13.96 -14.03
CA LEU A 342 -21.97 -15.10 -13.77
C LEU A 342 -22.33 -15.85 -12.46
N ASN A 343 -23.46 -15.53 -11.83
CA ASN A 343 -23.95 -16.06 -10.53
C ASN A 343 -23.03 -15.88 -9.30
N ILE A 344 -22.06 -14.95 -9.37
CA ILE A 344 -20.99 -14.78 -8.37
C ILE A 344 -21.49 -14.07 -7.10
N THR A 345 -21.14 -14.64 -5.94
CA THR A 345 -21.39 -14.10 -4.60
C THR A 345 -20.80 -12.69 -4.42
N GLY A 346 -21.39 -11.86 -3.55
CA GLY A 346 -20.80 -10.57 -3.16
C GLY A 346 -21.81 -9.43 -2.92
N GLY A 347 -21.38 -8.42 -2.16
CA GLY A 347 -22.19 -7.27 -1.77
C GLY A 347 -22.00 -6.05 -2.68
N PHE A 348 -22.94 -5.10 -2.61
CA PHE A 348 -22.78 -3.79 -3.29
C PHE A 348 -21.63 -2.96 -2.70
N VAL A 349 -21.39 -3.06 -1.39
CA VAL A 349 -20.28 -2.41 -0.70
C VAL A 349 -18.94 -2.99 -1.18
N ASP A 350 -18.85 -4.31 -1.34
CA ASP A 350 -17.67 -5.00 -1.89
C ASP A 350 -17.39 -4.60 -3.35
N ASP A 351 -18.42 -4.55 -4.20
CA ASP A 351 -18.29 -4.06 -5.58
C ASP A 351 -17.74 -2.63 -5.63
N PHE A 352 -18.22 -1.76 -4.74
CA PHE A 352 -17.82 -0.35 -4.68
C PHE A 352 -16.40 -0.18 -4.14
N LEU A 353 -16.06 -0.86 -3.03
CA LEU A 353 -14.71 -0.85 -2.46
C LEU A 353 -13.67 -1.41 -3.43
N SER A 354 -14.02 -2.46 -4.20
CA SER A 354 -13.14 -3.02 -5.25
C SER A 354 -12.70 -1.94 -6.25
N HIS A 355 -13.65 -1.15 -6.77
CA HIS A 355 -13.36 -0.10 -7.74
C HIS A 355 -12.75 1.17 -7.12
N LEU A 356 -13.13 1.50 -5.89
CA LEU A 356 -12.57 2.64 -5.15
C LEU A 356 -11.09 2.42 -4.77
N MET A 357 -10.71 1.20 -4.38
CA MET A 357 -9.36 0.88 -3.93
C MET A 357 -8.37 0.72 -5.11
N CYS A 358 -8.79 0.03 -6.19
CA CYS A 358 -8.07 0.01 -7.46
C CYS A 358 -8.98 -0.55 -8.57
N CYS A 359 -9.74 0.34 -9.22
CA CYS A 359 -10.47 0.05 -10.47
C CYS A 359 -9.60 -0.71 -11.48
N CYS A 360 -8.31 -0.38 -11.56
CA CYS A 360 -7.26 -1.12 -12.24
C CYS A 360 -7.27 -2.64 -11.98
N CYS A 361 -7.25 -3.09 -10.73
CA CYS A 361 -7.26 -4.50 -10.36
C CYS A 361 -8.65 -5.11 -10.45
N ALA A 362 -9.71 -4.36 -10.10
CA ALA A 362 -11.09 -4.83 -10.24
C ALA A 362 -11.44 -5.17 -11.70
N LEU A 363 -11.03 -4.33 -12.67
CA LEU A 363 -11.17 -4.62 -14.09
C LEU A 363 -10.33 -5.82 -14.55
N VAL A 364 -9.12 -6.03 -14.02
CA VAL A 364 -8.31 -7.22 -14.35
C VAL A 364 -8.95 -8.49 -13.81
N GLN A 365 -9.45 -8.47 -12.57
CA GLN A 365 -10.20 -9.58 -11.96
C GLN A 365 -11.47 -9.90 -12.75
N GLU A 366 -12.26 -8.88 -13.09
CA GLU A 366 -13.50 -9.01 -13.88
C GLU A 366 -13.24 -9.56 -15.28
N TRP A 367 -12.15 -9.15 -15.94
CA TRP A 367 -11.78 -9.67 -17.25
C TRP A 367 -11.32 -11.13 -17.19
N ARG A 368 -10.50 -11.49 -16.19
CA ARG A 368 -10.11 -12.90 -15.98
C ARG A 368 -11.29 -13.80 -15.67
N GLU A 369 -12.23 -13.35 -14.84
CA GLU A 369 -13.42 -14.14 -14.50
C GLU A 369 -14.27 -14.43 -15.75
N VAL A 370 -14.31 -13.48 -16.71
CA VAL A 370 -14.92 -13.67 -18.03
C VAL A 370 -14.15 -14.66 -18.90
N GLU A 371 -12.81 -14.59 -18.94
CA GLU A 371 -11.97 -15.51 -19.71
C GLU A 371 -11.98 -16.94 -19.14
N ILE A 372 -11.88 -17.11 -17.81
CA ILE A 372 -11.93 -18.39 -17.09
C ILE A 372 -13.27 -19.11 -17.33
N ARG A 373 -14.38 -18.36 -17.29
CA ARG A 373 -15.73 -18.89 -17.54
C ARG A 373 -16.08 -19.00 -19.03
N GLY A 374 -15.21 -18.54 -19.93
CA GLY A 374 -15.40 -18.62 -21.39
C GLY A 374 -16.59 -17.81 -21.93
N VAL A 375 -17.07 -16.79 -21.22
CA VAL A 375 -18.34 -16.11 -21.55
C VAL A 375 -18.10 -14.93 -22.50
N TYR A 376 -18.15 -15.19 -23.80
CA TYR A 376 -18.07 -14.14 -24.82
C TYR A 376 -19.45 -13.47 -25.01
N GLY A 377 -19.47 -12.14 -25.04
CA GLY A 377 -20.67 -11.37 -25.34
C GLY A 377 -20.95 -11.26 -26.85
N PRO A 378 -22.07 -10.65 -27.25
CA PRO A 378 -22.49 -10.61 -28.66
C PRO A 378 -21.46 -9.92 -29.55
N GLU A 379 -21.03 -10.59 -30.62
CA GLU A 379 -20.13 -10.02 -31.62
C GLU A 379 -20.77 -8.83 -32.35
N LYS A 380 -19.93 -7.92 -32.86
CA LYS A 380 -20.38 -6.82 -33.72
C LYS A 380 -20.88 -7.39 -35.04
N THR A 381 -22.18 -7.22 -35.33
CA THR A 381 -22.77 -7.54 -36.64
C THR A 381 -21.96 -6.88 -37.76
N LYS A 382 -21.31 -7.70 -38.60
CA LYS A 382 -20.52 -7.23 -39.74
C LYS A 382 -21.45 -6.88 -40.90
N THR A 383 -21.98 -5.65 -40.90
CA THR A 383 -22.56 -5.04 -42.10
C THR A 383 -21.45 -4.74 -43.09
N SER A 384 -21.13 -5.71 -43.93
CA SER A 384 -20.31 -5.49 -45.12
C SER A 384 -20.97 -4.44 -46.01
N PRO A 385 -20.23 -3.45 -46.56
CA PRO A 385 -20.74 -2.69 -47.69
C PRO A 385 -20.99 -3.64 -48.86
N PRO A 386 -21.97 -3.38 -49.75
CA PRO A 386 -22.13 -4.15 -50.97
C PRO A 386 -20.85 -4.07 -51.82
N PRO A 387 -20.51 -5.13 -52.59
CA PRO A 387 -19.35 -5.09 -53.47
C PRO A 387 -19.49 -3.96 -54.48
N SER A 388 -18.38 -3.27 -54.78
CA SER A 388 -18.34 -2.14 -55.71
C SER A 388 -18.77 -2.57 -57.11
N GLN A 389 -19.97 -2.16 -57.52
CA GLN A 389 -20.42 -2.30 -58.90
C GLN A 389 -19.64 -1.29 -59.76
N PHE A 390 -18.75 -1.80 -60.61
CA PHE A 390 -18.23 -1.03 -61.72
C PHE A 390 -19.31 -0.95 -62.79
N MET A 391 -19.59 0.24 -63.30
CA MET A 391 -20.34 0.39 -64.55
C MET A 391 -19.42 0.08 -65.72
N GLU A 392 -19.80 -0.88 -66.56
CA GLU A 392 -19.30 -0.94 -67.93
C GLU A 392 -19.79 0.31 -68.68
N SER A 393 -18.99 0.81 -69.62
CA SER A 393 -19.16 2.11 -70.30
C SER A 393 -19.67 1.97 -71.73
#